data_AF-F0NJV1-F1
#
_entry.id   AF-F0NJV1-F1
#
_cell.length_a   1.000
_cell.length_b   1.000
_cell.length_c   1.000
_cell.angle_alpha   90.00
_cell.angle_beta   90.00
_cell.angle_gamma   90.00
#
_symmetry.space_group_name_H-M   'P 1'
#
loop_
_entity.id
_entity.type
_entity.pdbx_description
1 polymer ?
#
loop_
_entity_poly.entity_id
_entity_poly.type
_entity_poly.pdbx_seq_one_letter_code
_entity_poly.pdbx_strand_id
1 'polypeptide(L)'
;MLSTLAEPIEIIRKYYYSCQSPITEIHLEYLGGALSKVPDEENAFGHRNANWNINIVSKWKDPKETEINLNWTRRLSEELSPFSVGHYINYNGDSTEDIVKSSYNETKYKQLVKIKKSYDPDNVFVAKF
;
A
#
# COMPACT_ATOMS: atom_id res chain seq x y z
N MET A 1 -5.20 21.94 -11.25
CA MET A 1 -5.72 20.66 -10.71
C MET A 1 -5.13 19.43 -11.42
N LEU A 2 -4.74 19.51 -12.71
CA LEU A 2 -3.99 18.44 -13.41
C LEU A 2 -2.46 18.46 -13.19
N SER A 3 -1.93 19.50 -12.55
CA SER A 3 -0.48 19.68 -12.34
C SER A 3 0.13 18.75 -11.28
N THR A 4 -0.67 18.04 -10.49
CA THR A 4 -0.20 17.22 -9.35
C THR A 4 0.01 15.75 -9.69
N LEU A 5 -0.48 15.26 -10.83
CA LEU A 5 -0.32 13.85 -11.24
C LEU A 5 0.89 13.60 -12.16
N ALA A 6 1.49 14.67 -12.71
CA ALA A 6 2.59 14.53 -13.66
C ALA A 6 3.81 13.84 -13.02
N GLU A 7 4.15 14.23 -11.79
CA GLU A 7 5.32 13.71 -11.08
C GLU A 7 5.22 12.20 -10.73
N PRO A 8 4.15 11.69 -10.07
CA PRO A 8 4.04 10.27 -9.80
C PRO A 8 3.97 9.42 -11.08
N ILE A 9 3.37 9.94 -12.16
CA ILE A 9 3.35 9.25 -13.46
C ILE A 9 4.76 9.15 -14.07
N GLU A 10 5.56 10.21 -14.01
CA GLU A 10 6.94 10.16 -14.50
C GLU A 10 7.83 9.24 -13.66
N ILE A 11 7.61 9.18 -12.34
CA ILE A 11 8.26 8.18 -11.47
C ILE A 11 7.89 6.77 -11.93
N ILE A 12 6.59 6.45 -12.06
CA ILE A 12 6.13 5.14 -12.54
C ILE A 12 6.76 4.79 -13.90
N ARG A 13 6.79 5.74 -14.83
CA ARG A 13 7.37 5.56 -16.17
C ARG A 13 8.87 5.25 -16.11
N LYS A 14 9.64 6.01 -15.31
CA LYS A 14 11.08 5.77 -15.07
C LYS A 14 11.33 4.36 -14.54
N TYR A 15 10.52 3.90 -13.59
CA TYR A 15 10.68 2.56 -13.01
C TYR A 15 10.24 1.45 -13.95
N TYR A 16 9.16 1.66 -14.71
CA TYR A 16 8.71 0.70 -15.71
C TYR A 16 9.81 0.35 -16.72
N TYR A 17 10.52 1.36 -17.24
CA TYR A 17 11.62 1.13 -18.20
C TYR A 17 12.92 0.56 -17.59
N SER A 18 13.08 0.61 -16.27
CA SER A 18 14.25 0.03 -15.58
C SER A 18 13.97 -1.32 -14.92
N CYS A 19 12.74 -1.83 -15.06
CA CYS A 19 12.36 -3.12 -14.51
C CYS A 19 13.10 -4.26 -15.22
N GLN A 20 13.77 -5.11 -14.44
CA GLN A 20 14.56 -6.23 -14.99
C GLN A 20 13.70 -7.43 -15.35
N SER A 21 12.72 -7.74 -14.50
CA SER A 21 11.85 -8.89 -14.73
C SER A 21 10.73 -8.55 -15.71
N PRO A 22 10.57 -9.31 -16.81
CA PRO A 22 9.53 -9.05 -17.80
C PRO A 22 8.12 -9.44 -17.32
N ILE A 23 8.01 -10.09 -16.16
CA ILE A 23 6.73 -10.50 -15.58
C ILE A 23 6.28 -9.61 -14.41
N THR A 24 7.08 -8.63 -14.00
CA THR A 24 6.68 -7.65 -12.98
C THR A 24 5.57 -6.74 -13.50
N GLU A 25 4.64 -6.37 -12.64
CA GLU A 25 3.48 -5.53 -12.97
C GLU A 25 3.38 -4.33 -12.02
N ILE A 26 2.93 -3.19 -12.56
CA ILE A 26 2.50 -2.03 -11.78
C ILE A 26 1.01 -1.84 -12.09
N HIS A 27 0.14 -2.06 -11.10
CA HIS A 27 -1.30 -1.84 -11.28
C HIS A 27 -1.66 -0.43 -10.81
N LEU A 28 -2.38 0.30 -11.67
CA LEU A 28 -2.95 1.60 -11.35
C LEU A 28 -4.47 1.43 -11.24
N GLU A 29 -4.94 1.32 -10.00
CA GLU A 29 -6.35 1.07 -9.70
C GLU A 29 -7.02 2.41 -9.39
N TYR A 30 -7.89 2.87 -10.30
CA TYR A 30 -8.72 4.04 -10.00
C TYR A 30 -9.79 3.65 -8.98
N LEU A 31 -9.75 4.32 -7.83
CA LEU A 31 -10.75 4.24 -6.79
C LEU A 31 -11.76 5.40 -6.93
N GLY A 32 -12.81 5.35 -6.12
CA GLY A 32 -13.84 6.39 -6.07
C GLY A 32 -15.23 5.83 -6.35
N GLY A 33 -16.07 6.62 -7.02
CA GLY A 33 -17.44 6.21 -7.36
C GLY A 33 -18.26 5.88 -6.12
N ALA A 34 -18.81 4.67 -6.04
CA ALA A 34 -19.58 4.24 -4.87
C ALA A 34 -18.71 4.08 -3.60
N LEU A 35 -17.43 3.72 -3.75
CA LEU A 35 -16.53 3.47 -2.63
C LEU A 35 -16.29 4.73 -1.78
N SER A 36 -16.15 5.88 -2.44
CA SER A 36 -15.90 7.19 -1.81
C SER A 36 -17.15 7.88 -1.28
N LYS A 37 -18.36 7.33 -1.54
CA LYS A 37 -19.63 7.85 -1.01
C LYS A 37 -19.95 7.31 0.39
N VAL A 38 -19.29 6.24 0.81
CA VAL A 38 -19.47 5.66 2.16
C VAL A 38 -18.65 6.50 3.15
N PRO A 39 -19.25 6.96 4.27
CA PRO A 39 -18.51 7.64 5.33
C PRO A 39 -17.30 6.84 5.80
N ASP A 40 -16.19 7.50 6.15
CA ASP A 40 -14.96 6.80 6.53
C ASP A 40 -15.16 5.96 7.80
N GLU A 41 -16.02 6.42 8.70
CA GLU A 41 -16.30 5.84 10.01
C GLU A 41 -17.19 4.59 9.94
N GLU A 42 -17.83 4.32 8.78
CA GLU A 42 -18.82 3.25 8.63
C GLU A 42 -18.23 1.84 8.80
N ASN A 43 -16.93 1.66 8.52
CA ASN A 43 -16.25 0.38 8.63
C ASN A 43 -14.72 0.52 8.75
N ALA A 44 -14.03 -0.61 8.92
CA ALA A 44 -12.58 -0.67 9.14
C ALA A 44 -11.72 -0.40 7.88
N PHE A 45 -12.29 -0.17 6.70
CA PHE A 45 -11.49 0.10 5.50
C PHE A 45 -10.89 1.51 5.55
N GLY A 46 -9.56 1.64 5.49
CA GLY A 46 -8.87 2.93 5.54
C GLY A 46 -8.87 3.70 4.22
N HIS A 47 -8.53 4.99 4.28
CA HIS A 47 -8.15 5.82 3.11
C HIS A 47 -9.17 5.89 1.96
N ARG A 48 -10.47 5.86 2.25
CA ARG A 48 -11.55 5.89 1.23
C ARG A 48 -11.55 7.10 0.30
N ASN A 49 -10.91 8.19 0.73
CA ASN A 49 -10.80 9.43 -0.02
C ASN A 49 -9.62 9.42 -1.02
N ALA A 50 -8.78 8.38 -1.02
CA ALA A 50 -7.77 8.19 -2.05
C ALA A 50 -8.45 7.83 -3.38
N ASN A 51 -8.11 8.56 -4.45
CA ASN A 51 -8.65 8.30 -5.80
C ASN A 51 -7.90 7.20 -6.55
N TRP A 52 -6.74 6.78 -6.05
CA TRP A 52 -5.89 5.79 -6.70
C TRP A 52 -5.29 4.86 -5.65
N ASN A 53 -5.17 3.58 -6.03
CA ASN A 53 -4.35 2.61 -5.35
C ASN A 53 -3.28 2.11 -6.34
N ILE A 54 -2.03 2.04 -5.89
CA ILE A 54 -0.91 1.57 -6.70
C ILE A 54 -0.41 0.27 -6.10
N ASN A 55 -0.47 -0.80 -6.87
CA ASN A 55 0.04 -2.11 -6.47
C ASN A 55 1.30 -2.44 -7.28
N ILE A 56 2.43 -2.63 -6.61
CA ILE A 56 3.71 -2.95 -7.23
C ILE A 56 3.96 -4.45 -7.04
N VAL A 57 3.73 -5.23 -8.09
CA VAL A 57 3.78 -6.70 -8.04
C VAL A 57 5.05 -7.19 -8.73
N SER A 58 6.15 -7.13 -7.99
CA SER A 58 7.43 -7.67 -8.47
C SER A 58 7.41 -9.19 -8.45
N LYS A 59 7.71 -9.77 -9.62
CA LYS A 59 7.72 -11.23 -9.83
C LYS A 59 8.99 -11.58 -10.57
N TRP A 60 9.64 -12.68 -10.22
CA TRP A 60 10.85 -13.18 -10.91
C TRP A 60 10.88 -14.70 -10.83
N LYS A 61 11.71 -15.33 -11.67
CA LYS A 61 11.83 -16.80 -11.74
C LYS A 61 13.09 -17.31 -11.08
N ASP A 62 14.24 -16.67 -11.34
CA ASP A 62 15.52 -17.10 -10.77
C ASP A 62 15.68 -16.49 -9.36
N PRO A 63 15.79 -17.30 -8.29
CA PRO A 63 16.02 -16.80 -6.94
C PRO A 63 17.26 -15.90 -6.80
N LYS A 64 18.25 -16.00 -7.69
CA LYS A 64 19.42 -15.10 -7.72
C LYS A 64 19.05 -13.64 -8.03
N GLU A 65 17.89 -13.41 -8.64
CA GLU A 65 17.39 -12.07 -8.96
C GLU A 65 16.55 -11.45 -7.82
N THR A 66 16.46 -12.12 -6.67
CA THR A 66 15.63 -11.65 -5.55
C THR A 66 16.01 -10.25 -5.10
N GLU A 67 17.29 -10.01 -4.81
CA GLU A 67 17.73 -8.74 -4.26
C GLU A 67 17.51 -7.57 -5.23
N ILE A 68 17.78 -7.77 -6.52
CA ILE A 68 17.61 -6.71 -7.53
C ILE A 68 16.13 -6.33 -7.71
N ASN A 69 15.21 -7.31 -7.69
CA ASN A 69 13.77 -7.04 -7.83
C ASN A 69 13.16 -6.44 -6.54
N LEU A 70 13.59 -6.90 -5.36
CA LEU A 70 13.18 -6.29 -4.09
C LEU A 70 13.65 -4.84 -4.00
N ASN A 71 14.90 -4.56 -4.32
CA ASN A 71 15.44 -3.20 -4.30
C ASN A 71 14.76 -2.28 -5.33
N TRP A 72 14.39 -2.80 -6.50
CA TRP A 72 13.59 -2.06 -7.47
C TRP A 72 12.21 -1.67 -6.89
N THR A 73 11.53 -2.62 -6.24
CA THR A 73 10.21 -2.42 -5.62
C THR A 73 10.25 -1.37 -4.51
N ARG A 74 11.20 -1.51 -3.59
CA ARG A 74 11.35 -0.63 -2.43
C ARG A 74 11.62 0.80 -2.86
N ARG A 75 12.54 1.02 -3.81
CA ARG A 75 12.85 2.36 -4.31
C ARG A 75 11.68 3.02 -5.04
N LEU A 76 10.91 2.26 -5.84
CA LEU A 76 9.68 2.78 -6.45
C LEU A 76 8.66 3.18 -5.36
N SER A 77 8.43 2.32 -4.38
CA SER A 77 7.53 2.61 -3.26
C SER A 77 7.97 3.84 -2.45
N GLU A 78 9.28 3.99 -2.21
CA GLU A 78 9.85 5.13 -1.50
C GLU A 78 9.66 6.43 -2.29
N GLU A 79 9.96 6.45 -3.59
CA GLU A 79 9.76 7.63 -4.45
C GLU A 79 8.28 8.02 -4.60
N LEU A 80 7.34 7.05 -4.52
CA LEU A 80 5.91 7.32 -4.54
C LEU A 80 5.32 7.71 -3.17
N SER A 81 6.04 7.46 -2.07
CA SER A 81 5.54 7.70 -0.72
C SER A 81 5.04 9.12 -0.44
N PRO A 82 5.63 10.21 -0.97
CA PRO A 82 5.13 11.57 -0.72
C PRO A 82 3.76 11.84 -1.35
N PHE A 83 3.33 11.02 -2.31
CA PHE A 83 2.03 11.12 -2.97
C PHE A 83 0.97 10.20 -2.36
N SER A 84 1.32 9.44 -1.32
CA SER A 84 0.43 8.50 -0.66
C SER A 84 -0.12 9.05 0.66
N VAL A 85 -1.30 8.57 1.04
CA VAL A 85 -1.91 8.82 2.35
C VAL A 85 -1.80 7.61 3.29
N GLY A 86 -1.31 6.47 2.78
CA GLY A 86 -1.12 5.25 3.55
C GLY A 86 -1.08 3.99 2.67
N HIS A 87 -1.35 2.84 3.28
CA HIS A 87 -1.25 1.54 2.62
C HIS A 87 -2.60 0.82 2.59
N TYR A 88 -2.79 -0.06 1.61
CA TYR A 88 -3.87 -1.03 1.66
C TYR A 88 -3.35 -2.32 2.30
N ILE A 89 -3.92 -2.69 3.45
CA ILE A 89 -3.39 -3.76 4.32
C ILE A 89 -3.16 -5.10 3.58
N ASN A 90 -3.93 -5.38 2.53
CA ASN A 90 -3.87 -6.62 1.78
C ASN A 90 -2.70 -6.70 0.79
N TYR A 91 -2.01 -5.59 0.48
CA TYR A 91 -0.93 -5.53 -0.53
C TYR A 91 0.47 -5.34 0.09
N ASN A 92 0.63 -5.63 1.38
CA ASN A 92 1.90 -5.42 2.07
C ASN A 92 2.78 -6.68 1.99
N GLY A 93 3.86 -6.62 1.21
CA GLY A 93 4.88 -7.67 1.14
C GLY A 93 5.80 -7.67 2.37
N ASP A 94 6.51 -6.56 2.58
CA ASP A 94 7.38 -6.32 3.75
C ASP A 94 6.59 -5.54 4.82
N SER A 95 5.66 -6.19 5.51
CA SER A 95 4.82 -5.51 6.50
C SER A 95 5.58 -5.22 7.79
N THR A 96 5.38 -4.02 8.34
CA THR A 96 5.89 -3.58 9.65
C THR A 96 4.75 -3.01 10.48
N GLU A 97 4.94 -2.83 11.79
CA GLU A 97 3.94 -2.17 12.64
C GLU A 97 3.53 -0.78 12.11
N ASP A 98 4.50 -0.02 11.59
CA ASP A 98 4.25 1.30 11.00
C ASP A 98 3.44 1.22 9.70
N ILE A 99 3.69 0.21 8.85
CA ILE A 99 2.89 -0.05 7.64
C ILE A 99 1.46 -0.48 8.01
N VAL A 100 1.31 -1.34 9.01
CA VAL A 100 -0.02 -1.73 9.52
C VAL A 100 -0.76 -0.52 10.06
N LYS A 101 -0.11 0.30 10.89
CA LYS A 101 -0.71 1.49 11.47
C LYS A 101 -1.11 2.51 10.41
N SER A 102 -0.23 2.77 9.44
CA SER A 102 -0.50 3.67 8.31
C SER A 102 -1.53 3.13 7.32
N SER A 103 -1.96 1.87 7.43
CA SER A 103 -3.10 1.35 6.65
C SER A 103 -4.46 1.88 7.14
N TYR A 104 -4.48 2.55 8.30
CA TYR A 104 -5.65 3.15 8.90
C TYR A 104 -5.37 4.61 9.26
N ASN A 105 -6.41 5.45 9.33
CA ASN A 105 -6.27 6.73 10.02
C ASN A 105 -6.19 6.53 11.55
N GLU A 106 -5.73 7.55 12.25
CA GLU A 106 -5.45 7.46 13.69
C GLU A 106 -6.69 7.06 14.51
N THR A 107 -7.85 7.65 14.20
CA THR A 107 -9.12 7.36 14.89
C THR A 107 -9.51 5.89 14.73
N LYS A 108 -9.46 5.38 13.50
CA LYS A 108 -9.79 4.00 13.15
C LYS A 108 -8.82 3.01 13.78
N TYR A 109 -7.51 3.31 13.74
CA TYR A 109 -6.50 2.47 14.38
C TYR A 109 -6.76 2.34 15.90
N LYS A 110 -7.04 3.46 16.58
CA LYS A 110 -7.39 3.47 18.01
C LYS A 110 -8.63 2.62 18.33
N GLN A 111 -9.66 2.70 17.48
CA GLN A 111 -10.86 1.88 17.61
C GLN A 111 -10.57 0.39 17.41
N LEU A 112 -9.78 0.04 16.40
CA LEU A 112 -9.37 -1.35 16.14
C LEU A 112 -8.53 -1.91 17.29
N VAL A 113 -7.62 -1.14 17.87
CA VAL A 113 -6.86 -1.55 19.07
C VAL A 113 -7.80 -1.81 20.25
N LYS A 114 -8.83 -0.97 20.45
CA LYS A 114 -9.83 -1.20 21.50
C LYS A 114 -10.60 -2.49 21.27
N ILE A 115 -11.05 -2.73 20.04
CA ILE A 115 -11.75 -3.97 19.66
C ILE A 115 -10.84 -5.18 19.87
N LYS A 116 -9.59 -5.12 19.39
CA LYS A 116 -8.58 -6.17 19.56
C LYS A 116 -8.38 -6.52 21.03
N LYS A 117 -8.26 -5.53 21.92
CA LYS A 117 -8.14 -5.77 23.37
C LYS A 117 -9.36 -6.43 24.00
N SER A 118 -10.56 -6.20 23.46
CA SER A 118 -11.79 -6.84 23.95
C SER A 118 -11.92 -8.30 23.50
N TYR A 119 -11.49 -8.62 22.28
CA TYR A 119 -11.72 -9.94 21.67
C TYR A 119 -10.49 -10.85 21.64
N ASP A 120 -9.29 -10.27 21.70
CA ASP A 120 -8.01 -10.98 21.68
C ASP A 120 -7.01 -10.25 22.60
N PRO A 121 -7.27 -10.20 23.93
CA PRO A 121 -6.46 -9.47 24.89
C PRO A 121 -5.01 -9.98 24.97
N ASP A 122 -4.80 -11.28 24.73
CA ASP A 122 -3.48 -11.93 24.76
C ASP A 122 -2.79 -11.88 23.39
N ASN A 123 -3.41 -11.24 22.39
CA ASN A 123 -2.91 -11.08 21.03
C ASN A 123 -2.52 -12.42 20.37
N VAL A 124 -3.33 -13.45 20.58
CA VAL A 124 -3.17 -14.80 20.02
C VAL A 124 -3.14 -14.76 18.49
N PHE A 125 -3.96 -13.90 17.89
CA PHE A 125 -4.01 -13.71 16.43
C PHE A 125 -3.13 -12.54 16.02
N VAL A 126 -1.82 -12.79 15.93
CA VAL A 126 -0.84 -11.79 15.50
C VAL A 126 -0.02 -12.31 14.32
N ALA A 127 0.15 -11.46 13.32
CA ALA A 127 1.13 -11.72 12.28
C ALA A 127 2.52 -11.45 12.86
N LYS A 128 3.41 -12.44 12.76
CA LYS A 128 4.82 -12.27 13.11
C LYS A 128 5.53 -11.88 11.82
N PHE A 129 5.93 -10.62 11.74
CA PHE A 129 6.77 -10.11 10.66
C PHE A 129 8.24 -10.28 11.04
#